data_AF-A0AAE3A421-F1
#
_entry.id   AF-A0AAE3A421-F1
#
_cell.length_a   1.000
_cell.length_b   1.000
_cell.length_c   1.000
_cell.angle_alpha   90.00
_cell.angle_beta   90.00
_cell.angle_gamma   90.00
#
_symmetry.space_group_name_H-M   'P 1'
#
loop_
_entity.id
_entity.type
_entity.pdbx_description
1 polymer ?
#
loop_
_entity_poly.entity_id
_entity_poly.type
_entity_poly.pdbx_seq_one_letter_code
_entity_poly.pdbx_strand_id
1 'polypeptide(L)'
;MKMKTWKKAMLILLMLALSLIFVSPILLLLNSSFKELKEIYAYERILGQEKLLVVCNFAGEAMDLEIPAEFVEKSAKLLISNYPGTKITDTLHLQPYEARVYHIEG
;
A
#
# COMPACT_ATOMS: atom_id res chain seq x y z
N MET A 1 -17.86 3.77 15.99
CA MET A 1 -17.34 2.46 16.41
C MET A 1 -15.86 2.62 16.81
N LYS A 2 -15.54 2.72 18.11
CA LYS A 2 -14.15 2.86 18.59
C LYS A 2 -13.40 1.56 18.31
N MET A 3 -12.44 1.58 17.40
CA MET A 3 -11.59 0.42 17.17
C MET A 3 -10.73 0.10 18.39
N LYS A 4 -10.51 -1.20 18.54
CA LYS A 4 -9.67 -1.83 19.53
C LYS A 4 -8.21 -1.63 19.04
N THR A 5 -7.41 -0.94 19.84
CA THR A 5 -6.08 -0.31 19.56
C THR A 5 -5.03 -1.15 18.82
N TRP A 6 -5.06 -2.46 18.99
CA TRP A 6 -4.20 -3.46 18.35
C TRP A 6 -4.24 -3.50 16.80
N LYS A 7 -5.37 -3.19 16.13
CA LYS A 7 -5.39 -3.13 14.65
C LYS A 7 -4.49 -2.02 14.10
N LYS A 8 -4.49 -0.86 14.75
CA LYS A 8 -3.59 0.26 14.42
C LYS A 8 -2.14 -0.10 14.76
N ALA A 9 -1.92 -0.77 15.89
CA ALA A 9 -0.59 -1.26 16.27
C ALA A 9 -0.03 -2.28 15.27
N MET A 10 -0.87 -3.16 14.71
CA MET A 10 -0.49 -4.13 13.68
C MET A 10 -0.09 -3.43 12.36
N LEU A 11 -0.81 -2.40 11.96
CA LEU A 11 -0.49 -1.59 10.79
C LEU A 11 0.84 -0.83 10.97
N ILE A 12 1.09 -0.29 12.16
CA ILE A 12 2.37 0.35 12.53
C ILE A 12 3.50 -0.69 12.55
N LEU A 13 3.30 -1.88 13.11
CA LEU A 13 4.28 -2.98 13.08
C LEU A 13 4.59 -3.43 11.66
N LEU A 14 3.58 -3.47 10.78
CA LEU A 14 3.76 -3.78 9.36
C LEU A 14 4.58 -2.68 8.65
N MET A 15 4.30 -1.40 8.91
CA MET A 15 5.12 -0.30 8.39
C MET A 15 6.55 -0.34 8.91
N LEU A 16 6.76 -0.69 10.19
CA LEU A 16 8.09 -0.85 10.77
C LEU A 16 8.83 -2.02 10.12
N ALA A 17 8.17 -3.17 9.92
CA ALA A 17 8.76 -4.30 9.20
C ALA A 17 9.13 -3.92 7.75
N LEU A 18 8.25 -3.21 7.04
CA LEU A 18 8.52 -2.72 5.68
C LEU A 18 9.64 -1.66 5.63
N SER A 19 9.82 -0.87 6.70
CA SER A 19 10.94 0.07 6.83
C SER A 19 12.28 -0.62 7.12
N LEU A 20 12.26 -1.76 7.82
CA LEU A 20 13.45 -2.54 8.21
C LEU A 20 14.02 -3.38 7.06
N ILE A 21 13.19 -3.80 6.09
CA ILE A 21 13.65 -4.61 4.95
C ILE A 21 14.51 -3.79 3.95
N PHE A 22 14.49 -2.45 4.01
CA PHE A 22 15.24 -1.60 3.07
C PHE A 22 15.63 -0.26 3.68
N VAL A 23 16.63 -0.28 4.57
CA VAL A 23 17.28 0.94 5.08
C VAL A 23 18.23 1.48 4.00
N SER A 24 17.69 2.22 3.02
CA SER A 24 18.43 3.21 2.21
C SER A 24 17.44 4.18 1.53
N PRO A 25 17.81 5.45 1.32
CA PRO A 25 16.84 6.53 1.23
C PRO A 25 16.28 6.66 -0.18
N ILE A 26 14.96 6.76 -0.30
CA ILE A 26 14.28 7.89 -0.95
C ILE A 26 12.83 7.78 -0.52
N LEU A 27 12.43 8.78 0.27
CA LEU A 27 11.05 9.11 0.59
C LEU A 27 10.56 10.11 -0.48
N LEU A 28 9.24 10.13 -0.70
CA LEU A 28 8.43 11.07 -1.50
C LEU A 28 8.21 10.72 -2.98
N LEU A 29 7.21 9.86 -3.19
CA LEU A 29 6.08 10.24 -4.02
C LEU A 29 4.83 10.20 -3.14
N LEU A 30 4.55 11.31 -2.43
CA LEU A 30 3.15 11.72 -2.28
C LEU A 30 2.75 12.14 -3.70
N ASN A 31 2.39 11.16 -4.52
CA ASN A 31 1.99 11.44 -5.88
C ASN A 31 0.77 12.37 -5.78
N SER A 32 0.83 13.48 -6.51
CA SER A 32 -0.20 14.51 -6.50
C SER A 32 -1.62 13.98 -6.75
N SER A 33 -1.74 12.77 -7.32
CA SER A 33 -3.00 12.03 -7.53
C SER A 33 -3.71 11.59 -6.25
N PHE A 34 -3.02 11.35 -5.12
CA PHE A 34 -3.66 10.88 -3.88
C PHE A 34 -3.85 11.99 -2.84
N LYS A 35 -3.48 13.23 -3.16
CA LYS A 35 -3.40 14.36 -2.21
C LYS A 35 -4.75 14.72 -1.58
N GLU A 36 -5.86 14.35 -2.21
CA GLU A 36 -7.21 14.56 -1.68
C GLU A 36 -7.67 13.46 -0.70
N LEU A 37 -7.04 12.28 -0.74
CA LEU A 37 -7.34 11.15 0.13
C LEU A 37 -6.45 11.20 1.38
N LYS A 38 -6.76 12.09 2.32
CA LYS A 38 -5.99 12.29 3.57
C LYS A 38 -5.74 11.01 4.37
N GLU A 39 -6.59 10.00 4.18
CA GLU A 39 -6.56 8.75 4.93
C GLU A 39 -5.88 7.60 4.15
N ILE A 40 -5.57 7.78 2.86
CA ILE A 40 -4.79 6.80 2.09
C ILE A 40 -3.32 7.21 2.10
N TYR A 41 -2.47 6.24 2.43
CA TYR A 41 -1.03 6.35 2.28
C TYR A 41 -0.58 5.36 1.20
N ALA A 42 -0.33 5.87 0.01
CA ALA A 42 0.11 5.09 -1.13
C ALA A 42 1.38 5.69 -1.74
N TYR A 43 2.37 4.85 -2.04
CA TYR A 43 3.63 5.29 -2.63
C TYR A 43 4.33 4.14 -3.34
N GLU A 44 5.18 4.50 -4.29
CA GLU A 44 6.05 3.57 -5.00
C GLU A 44 7.45 3.59 -4.39
N ARG A 45 8.11 2.44 -4.40
CA ARG A 45 9.55 2.32 -4.12
C ARG A 45 10.21 1.68 -5.32
N ILE A 46 11.34 2.22 -5.72
CA ILE A 46 12.08 1.77 -6.90
C ILE A 46 13.49 1.40 -6.47
N LEU A 47 13.96 0.21 -6.85
CA LEU A 47 15.34 -0.23 -6.65
C LEU A 47 15.86 -0.85 -7.95
N GLY A 48 16.65 -0.08 -8.69
CA GLY A 48 17.08 -0.51 -10.03
C GLY A 48 15.87 -0.66 -10.95
N GLN A 49 15.58 -1.89 -11.36
CA GLN A 49 14.46 -2.26 -12.21
C GLN A 49 13.23 -2.73 -11.43
N GLU A 50 13.37 -3.02 -10.14
CA GLU A 50 12.27 -3.49 -9.29
C GLU A 50 11.41 -2.33 -8.80
N LYS A 51 10.09 -2.54 -8.76
CA LYS A 51 9.18 -1.59 -8.11
C LYS A 51 8.23 -2.26 -7.12
N LEU A 52 8.02 -1.56 -6.00
CA LEU A 52 6.99 -1.89 -5.03
C LEU A 52 5.92 -0.80 -5.00
N LEU A 53 4.66 -1.20 -5.01
CA LEU A 53 3.54 -0.34 -4.67
C LEU A 53 3.08 -0.68 -3.26
N VAL A 54 3.21 0.29 -2.35
CA VAL A 54 2.72 0.17 -0.97
C VAL A 54 1.45 0.99 -0.85
N VAL A 55 0.38 0.37 -0.35
CA VAL A 55 -0.92 1.01 -0.14
C VAL A 55 -1.43 0.70 1.26
N CYS A 56 -1.81 1.74 2.00
CA CYS A 56 -2.42 1.62 3.32
C CYS A 56 -3.66 2.51 3.40
N ASN A 57 -4.79 1.92 3.76
CA ASN A 57 -5.99 2.65 4.14
C ASN A 57 -5.96 2.93 5.65
N PHE A 58 -5.68 4.15 6.09
CA PHE A 58 -5.74 4.54 7.51
C PHE A 58 -7.14 4.96 7.97
N ALA A 59 -8.14 4.89 7.09
CA ALA A 59 -9.51 5.24 7.38
C ALA A 59 -10.21 4.22 8.26
N GLY A 60 -11.21 4.71 8.98
CA GLY A 60 -12.21 3.88 9.66
C GLY A 60 -13.19 3.18 8.72
N GLU A 61 -13.14 3.49 7.43
CA GLU A 61 -14.10 3.11 6.41
C GLU A 61 -13.41 2.50 5.18
N ALA A 62 -14.20 1.83 4.34
CA ALA A 62 -13.70 1.29 3.09
C ALA A 62 -13.45 2.41 2.09
N MET A 63 -12.42 2.25 1.27
CA MET A 63 -12.03 3.24 0.28
C MET A 63 -11.60 2.58 -1.03
N ASP A 64 -11.92 3.25 -2.12
CA ASP A 64 -11.49 2.84 -3.45
C ASP A 64 -10.23 3.60 -3.84
N LEU A 65 -9.28 2.88 -4.42
CA LEU A 65 -8.01 3.44 -4.86
C LEU A 65 -7.71 3.02 -6.30
N GLU A 66 -7.54 4.00 -7.16
CA GLU A 66 -7.03 3.78 -8.51
C GLU A 66 -5.55 3.40 -8.48
N ILE A 67 -5.19 2.37 -9.22
CA ILE A 67 -3.84 1.83 -9.28
C ILE A 67 -3.16 2.24 -10.58
N PRO A 68 -1.87 2.64 -10.54
CA PRO A 68 -1.14 2.95 -11.76
C PRO A 68 -1.14 1.74 -12.71
N ALA A 69 -1.49 2.01 -13.98
CA ALA A 69 -1.69 0.97 -15.00
C ALA A 69 -0.50 0.00 -15.11
N GLU A 70 0.73 0.49 -14.93
CA GLU A 70 1.95 -0.33 -14.96
C GLU A 70 1.88 -1.55 -14.02
N PHE A 71 1.34 -1.40 -12.81
CA PHE A 71 1.22 -2.51 -11.86
C PHE A 71 0.14 -3.51 -12.26
N VAL A 72 -0.90 -3.06 -12.97
CA VAL A 72 -1.96 -3.93 -13.47
C VAL A 72 -1.49 -4.70 -14.70
N GLU A 73 -0.87 -4.00 -15.66
CA GLU A 73 -0.36 -4.55 -16.91
C GLU A 73 0.72 -5.62 -16.67
N LYS A 74 1.63 -5.37 -15.72
CA LYS A 74 2.66 -6.33 -15.32
C LYS A 74 2.16 -7.39 -14.33
N SER A 75 0.86 -7.43 -14.03
CA SER A 75 0.24 -8.39 -13.11
C SER A 75 0.97 -8.46 -11.76
N ALA A 76 1.10 -7.31 -11.10
CA ALA A 76 1.90 -7.17 -9.88
C ALA A 76 1.58 -8.23 -8.83
N LYS A 77 2.63 -8.82 -8.27
CA LYS A 77 2.54 -9.87 -7.27
C LYS A 77 2.27 -9.26 -5.90
N LEU A 78 1.19 -9.69 -5.24
CA LEU A 78 0.94 -9.34 -3.85
C LEU A 78 1.98 -10.04 -2.95
N LEU A 79 2.80 -9.25 -2.25
CA LEU A 79 3.83 -9.75 -1.34
C LEU A 79 3.30 -9.90 0.09
N ILE A 80 2.57 -8.89 0.57
CA ILE A 80 2.01 -8.89 1.93
C ILE A 80 0.66 -8.19 1.94
N SER A 81 -0.25 -8.72 2.76
CA SER A 81 -1.53 -8.12 3.07
C SER A 81 -1.95 -8.51 4.49
N ASN A 82 -2.62 -7.61 5.19
CA ASN A 82 -3.20 -7.89 6.51
C ASN A 82 -4.66 -8.36 6.46
N TYR A 83 -5.25 -8.43 5.26
CA TYR A 83 -6.52 -9.08 4.95
C TYR A 83 -6.30 -10.14 3.84
N PRO A 84 -7.23 -11.09 3.63
CA PRO A 84 -7.16 -12.01 2.49
C PRO A 84 -6.96 -11.24 1.17
N GLY A 85 -5.88 -11.54 0.48
CA GLY A 85 -5.42 -10.77 -0.68
C GLY A 85 -6.14 -11.15 -1.97
N THR A 86 -6.68 -10.15 -2.68
CA THR A 86 -7.13 -10.31 -4.07
C THR A 86 -6.01 -9.97 -5.05
N LYS A 87 -6.17 -10.39 -6.31
CA LYS A 87 -5.30 -9.93 -7.39
C LYS A 87 -5.38 -8.41 -7.53
N ILE A 88 -4.30 -7.84 -8.05
CA ILE A 88 -4.28 -6.42 -8.40
C ILE A 88 -5.23 -6.18 -9.59
N THR A 89 -5.92 -5.06 -9.53
CA THR A 89 -6.86 -4.56 -10.54
C THR A 89 -6.61 -3.05 -10.71
N ASP A 90 -7.22 -2.46 -11.73
CA ASP A 90 -7.26 -1.02 -11.97
C ASP A 90 -7.78 -0.22 -10.76
N THR A 91 -8.75 -0.78 -10.04
CA THR A 91 -9.28 -0.23 -8.79
C THR A 91 -9.15 -1.23 -7.64
N LEU A 92 -8.57 -0.83 -6.51
CA LEU A 92 -8.59 -1.62 -5.28
C LEU A 92 -9.68 -1.14 -4.33
N HIS A 93 -10.52 -2.07 -3.89
CA HIS A 93 -11.43 -1.88 -2.77
C HIS A 93 -10.68 -2.22 -1.47
N LEU A 94 -10.25 -1.19 -0.74
CA LEU A 94 -9.50 -1.32 0.50
C LEU A 94 -10.45 -1.34 1.70
N GLN A 95 -10.35 -2.37 2.52
CA GLN A 95 -11.05 -2.45 3.80
C GLN A 95 -10.46 -1.44 4.81
N PRO A 96 -11.22 -1.08 5.87
CA PRO A 96 -10.69 -0.24 6.94
C PRO A 96 -9.38 -0.80 7.51
N TYR A 97 -8.34 0.02 7.52
CA TYR A 97 -7.01 -0.37 8.02
C TYR A 97 -6.32 -1.47 7.21
N GLU A 98 -6.72 -1.66 5.96
CA GLU A 98 -6.05 -2.59 5.06
C GLU A 98 -4.73 -2.02 4.53
N ALA A 99 -3.70 -2.85 4.52
CA ALA A 99 -2.44 -2.57 3.87
C ALA A 99 -2.08 -3.70 2.92
N ARG A 100 -1.61 -3.33 1.73
CA ARG A 100 -1.16 -4.23 0.68
C ARG A 100 0.16 -3.74 0.11
N VAL A 101 1.04 -4.69 -0.24
CA VAL A 101 2.27 -4.39 -0.96
C VAL A 101 2.36 -5.27 -2.18
N TYR A 102 2.52 -4.63 -3.33
CA TYR A 102 2.63 -5.29 -4.62
C TYR A 102 4.04 -5.11 -5.19
N HIS A 103 4.48 -6.05 -6.00
CA HIS A 103 5.80 -6.07 -6.63
C HIS A 103 5.69 -6.32 -8.13
N ILE A 104 6.50 -5.60 -8.90
CA ILE A 104 6.73 -5.85 -10.32
C ILE A 104 8.22 -5.83 -10.61
N GLU A 105 8.64 -6.74 -11.48
CA GLU A 105 9.97 -6.75 -12.07
C GLU A 105 10.00 -5.79 -13.27
N GLY A 106 11.15 -5.17 -13.52
CA GLY A 106 11.35 -4.16 -14.57
C GLY A 106 11.26 -4.71 -15.98
#